data_AF-A0A947V7P9-F1
#
_entry.id   AF-A0A947V7P9-F1
#
_cell.length_a   1.000
_cell.length_b   1.000
_cell.length_c   1.000
_cell.angle_alpha   90.00
_cell.angle_beta   90.00
_cell.angle_gamma   90.00
#
_symmetry.space_group_name_H-M   'P 1'
#
loop_
_entity.id
_entity.type
_entity.pdbx_description
1 polymer ?
#
loop_
_entity_poly.entity_id
_entity_poly.type
_entity_poly.pdbx_seq_one_letter_code
_entity_poly.pdbx_strand_id
1 'polypeptide(L)'
;MINKILLIDFENVQQVDLTRLGDNFHVVIFVGVSQKSVPIDLVTSAQKLGNRVEWQRVEGNGSNALDFHIACHLGRLIEKSPNLHCIVLSKDKGFDPLLRHLNKNGLKCKRINSLMELEPKSATEEEPNYKRVFDLLSKSEKKARPRKRKTLSQHISSMFQKKIAQSDIDRIIDILFANKMISESNNTISYDF
;
A
#
# COMPACT_ATOMS: atom_id res chain seq x y z
N MET A 1 -16.37 -15.84 6.02
CA MET A 1 -17.26 -14.67 6.17
C MET A 1 -16.44 -13.41 5.92
N ILE A 2 -16.96 -12.47 5.14
CA ILE A 2 -16.29 -11.19 4.87
C ILE A 2 -16.25 -10.37 6.16
N ASN A 3 -15.06 -9.95 6.57
CA ASN A 3 -14.87 -9.08 7.74
C ASN A 3 -13.81 -7.98 7.54
N LYS A 4 -13.21 -7.92 6.35
CA LYS A 4 -12.30 -6.86 5.93
C LYS A 4 -12.79 -6.26 4.62
N ILE A 5 -12.65 -4.96 4.48
CA ILE A 5 -12.84 -4.26 3.21
C ILE A 5 -11.58 -3.49 2.86
N LEU A 6 -11.15 -3.62 1.61
CA LEU A 6 -10.01 -2.93 1.04
C LEU A 6 -10.51 -1.91 0.02
N LEU A 7 -10.36 -0.63 0.31
CA LEU A 7 -10.69 0.49 -0.57
C LEU A 7 -9.40 0.95 -1.24
N ILE A 8 -9.31 0.77 -2.56
CA ILE A 8 -8.09 1.05 -3.33
C ILE A 8 -8.24 2.37 -4.05
N ASP A 9 -7.35 3.32 -3.71
CA ASP A 9 -7.14 4.53 -4.46
C ASP A 9 -6.19 4.24 -5.63
N PHE A 10 -6.77 3.94 -6.80
CA PHE A 10 -6.00 3.56 -7.97
C PHE A 10 -5.31 4.75 -8.65
N GLU A 11 -5.69 6.00 -8.36
CA GLU A 11 -4.94 7.17 -8.83
C GLU A 11 -3.56 7.22 -8.17
N ASN A 12 -3.49 6.87 -6.89
CA ASN A 12 -2.27 6.95 -6.10
C ASN A 12 -1.43 5.65 -6.12
N VAL A 13 -2.06 4.48 -6.20
CA VAL A 13 -1.39 3.16 -6.18
C VAL A 13 -1.74 2.34 -7.41
N GLN A 14 -0.88 2.39 -8.42
CA GLN A 14 -1.11 1.72 -9.70
C GLN A 14 -0.56 0.29 -9.78
N GLN A 15 0.37 -0.08 -8.90
CA GLN A 15 0.92 -1.44 -8.82
C GLN A 15 0.21 -2.20 -7.71
N VAL A 16 -0.79 -2.99 -8.07
CA VAL A 16 -1.66 -3.70 -7.14
C VAL A 16 -1.80 -5.16 -7.61
N ASP A 17 -1.45 -6.10 -6.75
CA ASP A 17 -1.66 -7.54 -6.96
C ASP A 17 -2.57 -8.09 -5.86
N LEU A 18 -3.78 -8.48 -6.24
CA LEU A 18 -4.83 -8.93 -5.33
C LEU A 18 -4.82 -10.44 -5.07
N THR A 19 -3.91 -11.20 -5.71
CA THR A 19 -3.89 -12.67 -5.67
C THR A 19 -3.74 -13.26 -4.26
N ARG A 20 -3.16 -12.51 -3.34
CA ARG A 20 -2.86 -12.94 -1.98
C ARG A 20 -3.91 -12.52 -0.95
N LEU A 21 -4.98 -11.86 -1.37
CA LEU A 21 -6.04 -11.48 -0.46
C LEU A 21 -6.85 -12.70 -0.05
N GLY A 22 -6.91 -12.96 1.26
CA GLY A 22 -7.76 -14.02 1.81
C GLY A 22 -9.24 -13.85 1.48
N ASP A 23 -10.00 -14.93 1.64
CA ASP A 23 -11.44 -14.97 1.29
C ASP A 23 -12.33 -14.10 2.19
N ASN A 24 -11.76 -13.54 3.27
CA ASN A 24 -12.44 -12.63 4.18
C ASN A 24 -12.40 -11.16 3.73
N PHE A 25 -11.74 -10.85 2.62
CA PHE A 25 -11.70 -9.52 2.02
C PHE A 25 -12.81 -9.31 0.99
N HIS A 26 -13.43 -8.14 1.06
CA HIS A 26 -14.12 -7.49 -0.04
C HIS A 26 -13.28 -6.31 -0.53
N VAL A 27 -13.24 -6.04 -1.83
CA VAL A 27 -12.36 -5.05 -2.45
C VAL A 27 -13.18 -4.08 -3.28
N VAL A 28 -12.99 -2.78 -3.08
CA VAL A 28 -13.55 -1.74 -3.92
C VAL A 28 -12.41 -0.96 -4.54
N ILE A 29 -12.32 -0.98 -5.87
CA ILE A 29 -11.27 -0.29 -6.62
C ILE A 29 -11.84 1.00 -7.18
N PHE A 30 -11.38 2.13 -6.64
CA PHE A 30 -11.79 3.45 -7.09
C PHE A 30 -10.88 3.89 -8.22
N VAL A 31 -11.47 4.19 -9.37
CA VAL A 31 -10.76 4.60 -10.59
C VAL A 31 -11.13 6.04 -10.90
N GLY A 32 -10.11 6.89 -11.03
CA GLY A 32 -10.29 8.30 -11.35
C GLY A 32 -10.82 8.53 -12.75
N VAL A 33 -11.56 9.63 -12.95
CA VAL A 33 -12.11 9.99 -14.26
C VAL A 33 -11.02 10.13 -15.34
N SER A 34 -9.84 10.59 -14.93
CA SER A 34 -8.67 10.82 -15.76
C SER A 34 -8.00 9.53 -16.24
N GLN A 35 -8.20 8.42 -15.53
CA GLN A 35 -7.62 7.12 -15.83
C GLN A 35 -8.41 6.43 -16.95
N LYS A 36 -7.83 6.38 -18.15
CA LYS A 36 -8.48 5.82 -19.35
C LYS A 36 -8.37 4.31 -19.46
N SER A 37 -7.45 3.69 -18.74
CA SER A 37 -7.18 2.26 -18.80
C SER A 37 -6.72 1.74 -17.44
N VAL A 38 -6.81 0.43 -17.29
CA VAL A 38 -6.34 -0.32 -16.12
C VAL A 38 -5.43 -1.44 -16.62
N PRO A 39 -4.29 -1.73 -15.94
CA PRO A 39 -3.41 -2.83 -16.32
C PRO A 39 -4.13 -4.18 -16.34
N ILE A 40 -3.83 -4.99 -17.36
CA ILE A 40 -4.45 -6.32 -17.51
C ILE A 40 -4.14 -7.24 -16.33
N ASP A 41 -2.95 -7.11 -15.73
CA ASP A 41 -2.55 -7.90 -14.56
C ASP A 41 -3.41 -7.60 -13.33
N LEU A 42 -3.78 -6.32 -13.13
CA LEU A 42 -4.71 -5.94 -12.06
C LEU A 42 -6.10 -6.52 -12.33
N VAL A 43 -6.61 -6.41 -13.55
CA VAL A 43 -7.91 -7.01 -13.91
C VAL A 43 -7.91 -8.53 -13.70
N THR A 44 -6.83 -9.20 -14.13
CA THR A 44 -6.66 -10.65 -13.99
C THR A 44 -6.60 -11.08 -12.53
N SER A 45 -5.90 -10.33 -11.67
CA SER A 45 -5.86 -10.63 -10.24
C SER A 45 -7.20 -10.33 -9.55
N ALA A 46 -7.88 -9.24 -9.92
CA ALA A 46 -9.19 -8.86 -9.40
C ALA A 46 -10.27 -9.89 -9.76
N GLN A 47 -10.30 -10.41 -10.99
CA GLN A 47 -11.30 -11.39 -11.44
C GLN A 47 -11.33 -12.66 -10.58
N LYS A 48 -10.18 -13.06 -10.02
CA LYS A 48 -10.08 -14.22 -9.11
C LYS A 48 -10.87 -14.04 -7.81
N LEU A 49 -11.17 -12.81 -7.43
CA LEU A 49 -11.97 -12.50 -6.23
C LEU A 49 -13.48 -12.75 -6.45
N GLY A 50 -13.92 -12.92 -7.70
CA GLY A 50 -15.32 -13.17 -8.04
C GLY A 50 -16.23 -12.03 -7.57
N ASN A 51 -17.28 -12.35 -6.80
CA ASN A 51 -18.22 -11.36 -6.26
C ASN A 51 -17.66 -10.51 -5.12
N ARG A 52 -16.40 -10.71 -4.72
CA ARG A 52 -15.74 -9.95 -3.65
C ARG A 52 -15.01 -8.71 -4.16
N VAL A 53 -15.11 -8.39 -5.45
CA VAL A 53 -14.50 -7.18 -6.03
C VAL A 53 -15.54 -6.31 -6.72
N GLU A 54 -15.42 -5.00 -6.51
CA GLU A 54 -16.23 -3.97 -7.13
C GLU A 54 -15.33 -2.91 -7.76
N TRP A 55 -15.71 -2.43 -8.94
CA TRP A 55 -15.04 -1.33 -9.64
C TRP A 55 -15.92 -0.10 -9.56
N GLN A 56 -15.38 0.97 -8.97
CA GLN A 56 -16.10 2.24 -8.84
C GLN A 56 -15.34 3.33 -9.60
N ARG A 57 -15.82 3.66 -10.79
CA ARG A 57 -15.32 4.83 -11.52
C ARG A 57 -15.93 6.09 -10.92
N VAL A 58 -15.08 7.05 -10.57
CA VAL A 58 -15.49 8.35 -10.05
C VAL A 58 -15.81 9.28 -11.23
N GLU A 59 -16.93 9.97 -11.13
CA GLU A 59 -17.37 10.96 -12.12
C GLU A 59 -16.92 12.37 -11.72
N GLY A 60 -16.67 13.22 -12.72
CA GLY A 60 -16.31 14.62 -12.50
C GLY A 60 -14.81 14.89 -12.31
N ASN A 61 -14.37 16.06 -12.78
CA ASN A 61 -13.01 16.55 -12.61
C ASN A 61 -12.96 17.50 -11.42
N GLY A 62 -12.32 17.10 -10.34
CA GLY A 62 -12.07 17.96 -9.18
C GLY A 62 -10.83 17.48 -8.43
N SER A 63 -10.05 18.41 -7.89
CA SER A 63 -8.96 18.05 -6.98
C SER A 63 -9.56 17.28 -5.80
N ASN A 64 -9.06 16.07 -5.55
CA ASN A 64 -9.51 15.17 -4.47
C ASN A 64 -10.90 14.54 -4.67
N ALA A 65 -11.45 14.54 -5.89
CA ALA A 65 -12.76 13.92 -6.15
C ALA A 65 -12.80 12.45 -5.73
N LEU A 66 -11.75 11.68 -6.04
CA LEU A 66 -11.64 10.28 -5.66
C LEU A 66 -11.60 10.10 -4.13
N ASP A 67 -10.86 10.96 -3.42
CA ASP A 67 -10.74 10.90 -1.96
C ASP A 67 -12.09 11.14 -1.27
N PHE A 68 -12.90 12.07 -1.79
CA PHE A 68 -14.25 12.31 -1.26
C PHE A 68 -15.19 11.12 -1.49
N HIS A 69 -15.06 10.43 -2.62
CA HIS A 69 -15.82 9.20 -2.86
C HIS A 69 -15.43 8.09 -1.86
N ILE A 70 -14.13 7.90 -1.62
CA ILE A 70 -13.64 6.94 -0.61
C ILE A 70 -14.12 7.33 0.79
N ALA A 71 -14.02 8.61 1.17
CA ALA A 71 -14.46 9.10 2.47
C ALA A 71 -15.98 8.91 2.68
N CYS A 72 -16.78 9.21 1.66
CA CYS A 72 -18.23 8.97 1.68
C CYS A 72 -18.55 7.47 1.80
N HIS A 73 -17.83 6.63 1.05
CA HIS A 73 -18.00 5.17 1.12
C HIS A 73 -17.65 4.63 2.51
N LEU A 74 -16.53 5.07 3.10
CA LEU A 74 -16.18 4.76 4.49
C LEU A 74 -17.32 5.13 5.44
N GLY A 75 -17.84 6.35 5.36
CA GLY A 75 -18.97 6.83 6.17
C GLY A 75 -20.19 5.92 6.12
N ARG A 76 -20.58 5.45 4.93
CA ARG A 76 -21.71 4.52 4.75
C ARG A 76 -21.44 3.14 5.33
N LEU A 77 -20.19 2.66 5.27
CA LEU A 77 -19.81 1.38 5.86
C LEU A 77 -19.86 1.39 7.39
N ILE A 78 -19.53 2.54 8.00
CA ILE A 78 -19.65 2.74 9.46
C ILE A 78 -21.08 2.46 9.92
N GLU A 79 -22.05 3.05 9.22
CA GLU A 79 -23.46 2.98 9.59
C GLU A 79 -24.02 1.56 9.45
N LYS A 80 -23.63 0.86 8.38
CA LYS A 80 -24.19 -0.46 8.06
C LYS A 80 -23.48 -1.63 8.74
N SER A 81 -22.16 -1.52 8.92
CA SER A 81 -21.29 -2.64 9.28
C SER A 81 -20.15 -2.20 10.20
N PRO A 82 -20.43 -1.78 11.45
CA PRO A 82 -19.42 -1.20 12.36
C PRO A 82 -18.29 -2.17 12.74
N ASN A 83 -18.51 -3.49 12.61
CA ASN A 83 -17.51 -4.52 12.92
C ASN A 83 -16.51 -4.77 11.78
N LEU A 84 -16.72 -4.16 10.60
CA LEU A 84 -15.87 -4.35 9.43
C LEU A 84 -14.51 -3.66 9.64
N HIS A 85 -13.43 -4.33 9.26
CA HIS A 85 -12.09 -3.74 9.27
C HIS A 85 -11.87 -3.05 7.94
N CYS A 86 -11.83 -1.72 7.95
CA CYS A 86 -11.67 -0.90 6.76
C CYS A 86 -10.19 -0.59 6.52
N ILE A 87 -9.72 -0.90 5.32
CA ILE A 87 -8.33 -0.68 4.92
C ILE A 87 -8.33 0.19 3.68
N VAL A 88 -7.71 1.37 3.75
CA VAL A 88 -7.51 2.24 2.59
C VAL A 88 -6.11 1.99 2.04
N LEU A 89 -5.98 1.56 0.79
CA LEU A 89 -4.72 1.47 0.08
C LEU A 89 -4.49 2.77 -0.69
N SER A 90 -3.70 3.68 -0.10
CA SER A 90 -3.30 4.96 -0.69
C SER A 90 -2.02 5.47 -0.03
N LYS A 91 -1.14 6.15 -0.78
CA LYS A 91 0.01 6.90 -0.24
C LYS A 91 -0.38 8.32 0.17
N ASP A 92 -1.61 8.77 -0.09
CA ASP A 92 -2.08 10.06 0.39
C ASP A 92 -2.31 10.02 1.91
N LYS A 93 -1.58 10.87 2.64
CA LYS A 93 -1.72 11.04 4.08
C LYS A 93 -2.95 11.87 4.44
N GLY A 94 -3.64 12.48 3.46
CA GLY A 94 -4.89 13.22 3.63
C GLY A 94 -6.01 12.40 4.28
N PHE A 95 -6.01 11.08 4.14
CA PHE A 95 -6.96 10.20 4.82
C PHE A 95 -6.68 10.04 6.33
N ASP A 96 -5.45 10.25 6.81
CA ASP A 96 -5.04 9.91 8.19
C ASP A 96 -5.87 10.62 9.28
N PRO A 97 -6.23 11.93 9.15
CA PRO A 97 -7.15 12.59 10.08
C PRO A 97 -8.53 11.94 10.12
N LEU A 98 -9.10 11.61 8.96
CA LEU A 98 -10.40 10.95 8.86
C LEU A 98 -10.36 9.58 9.54
N LEU A 99 -9.42 8.70 9.16
CA LEU A 99 -9.35 7.35 9.71
C LEU A 99 -9.14 7.36 11.23
N ARG A 100 -8.38 8.33 11.76
CA ARG A 100 -8.22 8.52 13.21
C ARG A 100 -9.53 8.92 13.88
N HIS A 101 -10.31 9.82 13.27
CA HIS A 101 -11.64 10.17 13.76
C HIS A 101 -12.56 8.94 13.74
N LEU A 102 -12.58 8.16 12.67
CA LEU A 102 -13.41 6.94 12.59
C LEU A 102 -13.03 5.90 13.64
N ASN A 103 -11.73 5.66 13.86
CA ASN A 103 -11.25 4.76 14.91
C ASN A 103 -11.68 5.20 16.31
N LYS A 104 -11.67 6.51 16.61
CA LYS A 104 -12.17 7.04 17.89
C LYS A 104 -13.65 6.73 18.11
N ASN A 105 -14.43 6.57 17.04
CA ASN A 105 -15.85 6.21 17.07
C ASN A 105 -16.09 4.68 16.99
N GLY A 106 -15.06 3.87 17.27
CA GLY A 106 -15.21 2.41 17.43
C GLY A 106 -14.97 1.58 16.17
N LEU A 107 -14.64 2.19 15.03
CA LEU A 107 -14.26 1.44 13.84
C LEU A 107 -12.83 0.93 13.90
N LYS A 108 -12.53 -0.04 13.03
CA LYS A 108 -11.19 -0.56 12.79
C LYS A 108 -10.72 -0.14 11.41
N CYS A 109 -10.20 1.08 11.31
CA CYS A 109 -9.74 1.68 10.08
C CYS A 109 -8.21 1.80 10.06
N LYS A 110 -7.57 1.50 8.93
CA LYS A 110 -6.16 1.86 8.71
C LYS A 110 -5.89 2.23 7.26
N ARG A 111 -4.89 3.08 7.05
CA ARG A 111 -4.30 3.30 5.74
C ARG A 111 -3.04 2.46 5.61
N ILE A 112 -2.82 1.92 4.42
CA ILE A 112 -1.59 1.24 4.01
C ILE A 112 -1.11 1.86 2.70
N ASN A 113 0.20 1.90 2.49
CA ASN A 113 0.81 2.38 1.25
C ASN A 113 0.99 1.24 0.24
N SER A 114 1.08 0.00 0.74
CA SER A 114 1.27 -1.21 -0.05
C SER A 114 0.51 -2.39 0.57
N LEU A 115 0.07 -3.33 -0.28
CA LEU A 115 -0.56 -4.58 0.17
C LEU A 115 0.37 -5.44 1.03
N MET A 116 1.69 -5.25 0.93
CA MET A 116 2.66 -5.95 1.79
C MET A 116 2.47 -5.62 3.28
N GLU A 117 1.88 -4.47 3.61
CA GLU A 117 1.55 -4.08 4.99
C GLU A 117 0.40 -4.91 5.60
N LEU A 118 -0.29 -5.73 4.80
CA LEU A 118 -1.29 -6.66 5.32
C LEU A 118 -0.64 -7.87 5.99
N GLU A 119 0.46 -8.38 5.42
CA GLU A 119 1.20 -9.57 5.90
C GLU A 119 2.72 -9.40 5.75
N PRO A 120 3.33 -8.48 6.50
CA PRO A 120 4.74 -8.10 6.29
C PRO A 120 5.74 -9.22 6.60
N LYS A 121 5.41 -10.15 7.51
CA LYS A 121 6.27 -11.32 7.82
C LYS A 121 6.42 -12.26 6.63
N SER A 122 5.31 -12.62 5.99
CA SER A 122 5.31 -13.48 4.80
C SER A 122 6.11 -12.84 3.66
N ALA A 123 5.89 -11.54 3.41
CA ALA A 123 6.65 -10.81 2.40
C ALA A 123 8.16 -10.83 2.65
N THR A 124 8.57 -10.81 3.93
CA THR A 124 9.97 -10.88 4.36
C THR A 124 10.59 -12.25 4.11
N GLU A 125 9.88 -13.33 4.43
CA GLU A 125 10.37 -14.71 4.28
C GLU A 125 10.52 -15.12 2.81
N GLU A 126 9.67 -14.60 1.93
CA GLU A 126 9.71 -14.88 0.49
C GLU A 126 10.77 -14.08 -0.27
N GLU A 127 11.31 -13.00 0.30
CA GLU A 127 12.33 -12.18 -0.35
C GLU A 127 13.73 -12.60 0.14
N PRO A 128 14.44 -13.48 -0.60
CA PRO A 128 15.70 -14.06 -0.13
C PRO A 128 16.78 -13.01 0.11
N ASN A 129 16.71 -11.87 -0.59
CA ASN A 129 17.71 -10.81 -0.47
C ASN A 129 17.41 -9.82 0.67
N TYR A 130 16.22 -9.86 1.27
CA TYR A 130 15.79 -8.90 2.30
C TYR A 130 16.77 -8.88 3.47
N LYS A 131 17.05 -10.06 4.04
CA LYS A 131 17.93 -10.18 5.23
C LYS A 131 19.33 -9.62 4.96
N ARG A 132 19.88 -9.91 3.78
CA ARG A 132 21.19 -9.39 3.35
C ARG A 132 21.18 -7.86 3.26
N VAL A 133 20.16 -7.27 2.63
CA VAL A 133 20.04 -5.81 2.52
C VAL A 133 19.88 -5.17 3.89
N PHE A 134 19.01 -5.73 4.73
CA PHE A 134 18.77 -5.26 6.08
C PHE A 134 20.06 -5.26 6.93
N ASP A 135 20.81 -6.36 6.91
CA ASP A 135 22.07 -6.49 7.65
C ASP A 135 23.13 -5.49 7.17
N LEU A 136 23.23 -5.27 5.85
CA LEU A 136 24.18 -4.31 5.27
C LEU A 136 23.83 -2.87 5.62
N LEU A 137 22.54 -2.50 5.56
CA LEU A 137 22.06 -1.19 5.98
C LEU A 137 22.28 -0.97 7.48
N SER A 138 22.03 -1.99 8.30
CA SER A 138 22.18 -1.93 9.76
C SER A 138 23.63 -1.66 10.17
N LYS A 139 24.58 -2.33 9.51
CA LYS A 139 26.02 -2.17 9.76
C LYS A 139 26.61 -0.86 9.22
N SER A 140 25.92 -0.20 8.28
CA SER A 140 26.37 1.07 7.73
C SER A 140 26.21 2.23 8.72
N GLU A 141 27.14 3.19 8.69
CA GLU A 141 27.07 4.39 9.53
C GLU A 141 25.78 5.17 9.25
N LYS A 142 25.08 5.62 10.31
CA LYS A 142 23.80 6.34 10.20
C LYS A 142 23.84 7.53 9.24
N LYS A 143 24.97 8.25 9.17
CA LYS A 143 25.17 9.40 8.27
C LYS A 143 25.33 9.00 6.78
N ALA A 144 25.79 7.78 6.51
CA ALA A 144 26.03 7.28 5.15
C ALA A 144 24.79 6.62 4.53
N ARG A 145 23.75 6.35 5.33
CA ARG A 145 22.51 5.71 4.86
C ARG A 145 21.77 6.61 3.87
N PRO A 146 21.35 6.09 2.70
CA PRO A 146 20.62 6.85 1.70
C PRO A 146 19.32 7.46 2.24
N ARG A 147 19.12 8.77 2.08
CA ARG A 147 17.92 9.46 2.60
C ARG A 147 16.83 9.68 1.56
N LYS A 148 17.01 9.22 0.32
CA LYS A 148 16.00 9.36 -0.74
C LYS A 148 15.75 8.00 -1.36
N ARG A 149 14.51 7.71 -1.74
CA ARG A 149 14.12 6.41 -2.33
C ARG A 149 14.98 6.04 -3.54
N LYS A 150 15.21 6.99 -4.45
CA LYS A 150 16.08 6.79 -5.63
C LYS A 150 17.51 6.40 -5.25
N THR A 151 18.09 7.09 -4.27
CA THR A 151 19.46 6.81 -3.79
C THR A 151 19.52 5.48 -3.05
N LEU A 152 18.49 5.14 -2.28
CA LEU A 152 18.38 3.82 -1.62
C LEU A 152 18.34 2.70 -2.65
N SER A 153 17.51 2.84 -3.69
CA SER A 153 17.43 1.88 -4.80
C SER A 153 18.78 1.67 -5.49
N GLN A 154 19.49 2.76 -5.82
CA GLN A 154 20.85 2.69 -6.37
C GLN A 154 21.86 2.04 -5.41
N HIS A 155 21.76 2.35 -4.12
CA HIS A 155 22.63 1.80 -3.10
C HIS A 155 22.43 0.28 -2.96
N ILE A 156 21.18 -0.19 -2.91
CA ILE A 156 20.84 -1.62 -2.90
C ILE A 156 21.36 -2.29 -4.18
N SER A 157 21.12 -1.70 -5.36
CA SER A 157 21.67 -2.21 -6.63
C SER A 157 23.19 -2.41 -6.55
N SER A 158 23.92 -1.43 -5.97
CA SER A 158 25.36 -1.51 -5.77
C SER A 158 25.79 -2.64 -4.82
N MET A 159 25.01 -2.95 -3.77
CA MET A 159 25.30 -4.08 -2.87
C MET A 159 25.33 -5.44 -3.60
N PHE A 160 24.61 -5.54 -4.72
CA PHE A 160 24.53 -6.72 -5.58
C PHE A 160 25.35 -6.56 -6.87
N GLN A 161 26.28 -5.60 -6.95
CA GLN A 161 27.08 -5.34 -8.16
C GLN A 161 26.20 -5.13 -9.40
N LYS A 162 25.00 -4.55 -9.23
CA LYS A 162 23.99 -4.33 -10.27
C LYS A 162 23.46 -5.63 -10.92
N LYS A 163 23.58 -6.78 -10.26
CA LYS A 163 23.10 -8.10 -10.71
C LYS A 163 21.73 -8.48 -10.13
N ILE A 164 20.95 -7.51 -9.68
CA ILE A 164 19.61 -7.71 -9.12
C ILE A 164 18.60 -6.91 -9.96
N ALA A 165 17.41 -7.47 -10.19
CA ALA A 165 16.39 -6.80 -10.98
C ALA A 165 15.81 -5.61 -10.23
N GLN A 166 15.37 -4.58 -10.96
CA GLN A 166 14.77 -3.38 -10.35
C GLN A 166 13.50 -3.72 -9.57
N SER A 167 12.71 -4.70 -10.04
CA SER A 167 11.52 -5.21 -9.35
C SER A 167 11.84 -5.76 -7.96
N ASP A 168 12.96 -6.48 -7.81
CA ASP A 168 13.36 -7.08 -6.53
C ASP A 168 13.87 -5.99 -5.58
N ILE A 169 14.59 -4.99 -6.09
CA ILE A 169 14.99 -3.82 -5.31
C ILE A 169 13.77 -3.08 -4.77
N ASP A 170 12.78 -2.81 -5.64
CA ASP A 170 11.57 -2.09 -5.26
C ASP A 170 10.77 -2.90 -4.23
N ARG A 171 10.67 -4.22 -4.42
CA ARG A 171 10.07 -5.15 -3.46
C ARG A 171 10.77 -5.10 -2.09
N ILE A 172 12.10 -5.15 -2.04
CA ILE A 172 12.86 -5.06 -0.78
C ILE A 172 12.59 -3.73 -0.07
N ILE A 173 12.59 -2.61 -0.80
CA ILE A 173 12.30 -1.29 -0.23
C ILE A 173 10.88 -1.26 0.35
N ASP A 174 9.90 -1.79 -0.37
CA ASP A 174 8.52 -1.83 0.08
C ASP A 174 8.35 -2.74 1.31
N ILE A 175 9.09 -3.85 1.40
CA ILE A 175 9.13 -4.69 2.62
C ILE A 175 9.75 -3.92 3.80
N LEU A 176 10.79 -3.11 3.59
CA LEU A 176 11.37 -2.27 4.65
C LEU A 176 10.35 -1.23 5.16
N PHE A 177 9.59 -0.60 4.27
CA PHE A 177 8.48 0.29 4.66
C PHE A 177 7.37 -0.48 5.38
N ALA A 178 6.99 -1.64 4.88
CA ALA A 178 5.89 -2.43 5.42
C ALA A 178 6.18 -2.96 6.84
N ASN A 179 7.45 -3.30 7.09
CA ASN A 179 7.93 -3.67 8.42
C ASN A 179 8.21 -2.47 9.34
N LYS A 180 8.00 -1.23 8.87
CA LYS A 180 8.34 0.01 9.60
C LYS A 180 9.81 0.12 9.99
N MET A 181 10.70 -0.49 9.20
CA MET A 181 12.15 -0.34 9.37
C MET A 181 12.63 1.00 8.80
N ILE A 182 11.90 1.51 7.81
CA ILE A 182 12.09 2.84 7.27
C ILE A 182 10.75 3.57 7.14
N SER A 183 10.82 4.90 7.20
CA SER A 183 9.67 5.79 7.05
C SER A 183 10.03 6.98 6.16
N GLU A 184 9.06 7.56 5.45
CA GLU A 184 9.30 8.68 4.53
C GLU A 184 8.44 9.90 4.91
N SER A 185 9.12 11.05 5.05
CA SER A 185 8.52 12.35 5.29
C SER A 185 9.29 13.42 4.51
N ASN A 186 8.58 14.34 3.85
CA ASN A 186 9.19 15.40 3.04
C ASN A 186 10.25 14.86 2.05
N ASN A 187 9.93 13.76 1.34
CA ASN A 187 10.82 13.07 0.39
C ASN A 187 12.17 12.63 1.00
N THR A 188 12.19 12.43 2.32
CA THR A 188 13.35 12.04 3.12
C THR A 188 13.03 10.76 3.90
N ILE A 189 13.87 9.75 3.70
CA ILE A 189 13.81 8.46 4.39
C ILE A 189 14.51 8.57 5.75
N SER A 190 13.81 8.11 6.78
CA SER A 190 14.34 7.85 8.12
C SER A 190 14.44 6.35 8.36
N TYR A 191 15.43 5.94 9.15
CA TYR A 191 15.70 4.53 9.49
C TYR A 191 15.43 4.34 10.97
N ASP A 192 14.62 3.33 11.29
CA ASP A 192 14.12 3.08 12.65
C ASP A 192 14.90 1.94 13.35
N PHE A 193 16.10 1.60 12.84
CA PHE A 193 17.02 0.57 13.34
C PHE A 193 18.50 1.02 13.34
#